data_AF-A0A7X1GR87-F1
#
_entry.id   AF-A0A7X1GR87-F1
#
_cell.length_a   1.000
_cell.length_b   1.000
_cell.length_c   1.000
_cell.angle_alpha   90.00
_cell.angle_beta   90.00
_cell.angle_gamma   90.00
#
_symmetry.space_group_name_H-M   'P 1'
#
loop_
_entity.id
_entity.type
_entity.pdbx_description
1 polymer ?
#
loop_
_entity_poly.entity_id
_entity_poly.type
_entity_poly.pdbx_seq_one_letter_code
_entity_poly.pdbx_strand_id
1 'polypeptide(L)'
;MKNKKELGLNGRENEELQGDYIADAEELTTPTVANESLQPMVVTGGHEAINQFFEWPIIRSDGAHQPIQYKAVGHLKSSGVNPENMQAALLIHAITLSARWGHPISAMIVSEEPRLAVQFLDQCLKLAPKDATIEFRDLKPDHLYYNGGVLLDGKCIICTEPNGFRKVSPDLELIMTRGHAVRQELEKGQYGVGLSEYRSNMTVSVLGVDGGHPGKGICHPSILKVQISSKRAATAQGDPKMIEAYGLLQSPLFKIRKSFQRLKSKLVIIPFEEQLAKAIIDSGCENVPEKMGILKNMVSICAIINQPPPVQMKELGALIYVTDEQEVGRWLVDAGIEKVSETSLDGPIVATKIDYYLARLLLDGLLMKGQMHITDRQKKVFETVKAINLGKMGNAIVKDDDIEKLATIARSSGYWATREKVFEIINKRGGEYYSLSSVSNDLLALYEMGILDRAKPPKSRAFGYYIMGMNLDDAIRLPEPAEIQDPTYQDREISVVNPITGQVEKI
;
A
#
# COMPACT_ATOMS: atom_id res chain seq x y z
N MET A 1 67.18 22.69 -35.89
CA MET A 1 68.35 21.83 -35.60
C MET A 1 67.90 20.38 -35.58
N LYS A 2 68.42 19.55 -36.52
CA LYS A 2 68.58 18.07 -36.56
C LYS A 2 67.39 17.17 -36.18
N ASN A 3 67.04 16.08 -36.87
CA ASN A 3 67.31 15.55 -38.21
C ASN A 3 66.42 14.29 -38.42
N LYS A 4 66.11 13.99 -39.68
CA LYS A 4 65.49 12.78 -40.27
C LYS A 4 66.15 11.43 -39.90
N LYS A 5 65.35 10.34 -39.96
CA LYS A 5 65.51 9.09 -40.77
C LYS A 5 64.45 8.04 -40.31
N GLU A 6 63.47 7.58 -41.09
CA GLU A 6 63.43 6.74 -42.32
C GLU A 6 63.92 5.27 -42.20
N LEU A 7 62.94 4.37 -42.47
CA LEU A 7 62.96 3.14 -43.30
C LEU A 7 63.61 1.83 -42.81
N GLY A 8 62.86 0.73 -42.98
CA GLY A 8 63.32 -0.65 -43.00
C GLY A 8 62.18 -1.67 -43.14
N LEU A 9 61.98 -2.17 -44.36
CA LEU A 9 60.95 -3.11 -44.85
C LEU A 9 61.44 -4.58 -44.89
N ASN A 10 60.47 -5.49 -44.98
CA ASN A 10 60.46 -6.81 -45.66
C ASN A 10 60.92 -8.10 -44.94
N GLY A 11 60.10 -9.14 -45.14
CA GLY A 11 60.48 -10.55 -45.04
C GLY A 11 59.28 -11.51 -44.93
N ARG A 12 58.76 -11.99 -46.08
CA ARG A 12 57.74 -13.05 -46.24
C ARG A 12 58.38 -14.45 -46.18
N GLU A 13 57.52 -15.47 -46.01
CA GLU A 13 57.45 -16.81 -46.66
C GLU A 13 57.18 -17.93 -45.62
N ASN A 14 55.98 -18.51 -45.62
CA ASN A 14 55.50 -19.70 -46.35
C ASN A 14 55.96 -21.02 -45.72
N GLU A 15 55.01 -21.87 -45.30
CA GLU A 15 54.93 -23.28 -45.73
C GLU A 15 53.63 -23.93 -45.22
N GLU A 16 52.79 -24.33 -46.18
CA GLU A 16 51.74 -25.33 -46.03
C GLU A 16 52.37 -26.73 -45.92
N LEU A 17 51.73 -27.66 -45.22
CA LEU A 17 51.73 -29.08 -45.61
C LEU A 17 50.52 -29.82 -45.02
N GLN A 18 49.87 -30.54 -45.95
CA GLN A 18 48.67 -31.36 -45.84
C GLN A 18 48.85 -32.63 -44.97
N GLY A 19 47.70 -33.18 -44.55
CA GLY A 19 47.57 -34.58 -44.17
C GLY A 19 46.11 -34.96 -43.89
N ASP A 20 45.39 -35.40 -44.93
CA ASP A 20 44.13 -36.17 -44.85
C ASP A 20 44.38 -37.56 -44.27
N TYR A 21 43.43 -38.14 -43.52
CA TYR A 21 42.95 -39.54 -43.66
C TYR A 21 41.71 -39.80 -42.76
N ILE A 22 40.56 -39.94 -43.44
CA ILE A 22 39.46 -40.92 -43.33
C ILE A 22 38.88 -41.36 -41.95
N ALA A 23 37.57 -41.07 -41.84
CA ALA A 23 36.43 -41.75 -41.21
C ALA A 23 36.63 -42.93 -40.24
N ASP A 24 35.88 -42.87 -39.13
CA ASP A 24 34.86 -43.87 -38.81
C ASP A 24 33.75 -43.28 -37.91
N ALA A 25 32.54 -43.77 -38.16
CA ALA A 25 31.31 -43.38 -37.51
C ALA A 25 31.08 -44.21 -36.24
N GLU A 26 30.78 -43.55 -35.12
CA GLU A 26 30.13 -44.18 -33.98
C GLU A 26 28.98 -43.29 -33.45
N GLU A 27 27.87 -43.97 -33.20
CA GLU A 27 26.57 -43.45 -32.80
C GLU A 27 26.64 -42.62 -31.51
N LEU A 28 26.17 -41.37 -31.56
CA LEU A 28 25.88 -40.57 -30.38
C LEU A 28 24.38 -40.46 -30.18
N THR A 29 23.91 -41.22 -29.21
CA THR A 29 22.63 -41.08 -28.51
C THR A 29 22.33 -39.62 -28.20
N THR A 30 21.18 -39.14 -28.67
CA THR A 30 20.58 -37.86 -28.32
C THR A 30 20.27 -37.80 -26.81
N PRO A 31 20.84 -36.85 -26.05
CA PRO A 31 20.23 -36.41 -24.82
C PRO A 31 19.22 -35.32 -25.14
N THR A 32 17.96 -35.61 -24.85
CA THR A 32 16.86 -34.66 -24.78
C THR A 32 17.29 -33.45 -23.95
N VAL A 33 17.52 -32.31 -24.59
CA VAL A 33 17.77 -31.04 -23.89
C VAL A 33 16.47 -30.65 -23.20
N ALA A 34 16.43 -30.87 -21.88
CA ALA A 34 15.45 -30.24 -21.02
C ALA A 34 15.63 -28.73 -21.15
N ASN A 35 14.54 -28.07 -21.54
CA ASN A 35 14.45 -26.62 -21.68
C ASN A 35 14.46 -26.02 -20.26
N GLU A 36 15.65 -25.83 -19.69
CA GLU A 36 15.81 -25.08 -18.44
C GLU A 36 15.40 -23.63 -18.70
N SER A 37 14.26 -23.27 -18.10
CA SER A 37 13.75 -21.91 -18.04
C SER A 37 14.82 -20.97 -17.49
N LEU A 38 15.19 -19.99 -18.32
CA LEU A 38 15.98 -18.80 -17.97
C LEU A 38 15.49 -18.18 -16.65
N GLN A 39 16.16 -18.48 -15.55
CA GLN A 39 16.27 -17.56 -14.43
C GLN A 39 17.52 -16.70 -14.67
N PRO A 40 17.46 -15.38 -14.55
CA PRO A 40 18.66 -14.56 -14.62
C PRO A 40 19.46 -14.78 -13.33
N MET A 41 20.33 -15.79 -13.31
CA MET A 41 21.43 -15.86 -12.36
C MET A 41 22.44 -14.76 -12.74
N VAL A 42 22.49 -13.71 -11.91
CA VAL A 42 23.41 -12.59 -12.06
C VAL A 42 24.82 -12.99 -11.62
N VAL A 43 25.80 -12.62 -12.44
CA VAL A 43 27.25 -12.92 -12.32
C VAL A 43 27.86 -12.25 -11.08
N THR A 44 28.65 -13.01 -10.32
CA THR A 44 29.04 -12.77 -8.91
C THR A 44 30.27 -11.87 -8.65
N GLY A 45 30.80 -11.14 -9.63
CA GLY A 45 32.01 -10.30 -9.43
C GLY A 45 31.77 -8.85 -8.97
N GLY A 46 30.62 -8.25 -9.29
CA GLY A 46 30.32 -6.82 -9.03
C GLY A 46 29.36 -6.54 -7.86
N HIS A 47 28.89 -7.59 -7.17
CA HIS A 47 27.83 -7.46 -6.17
C HIS A 47 28.25 -6.72 -4.90
N GLU A 48 29.50 -6.83 -4.44
CA GLU A 48 29.90 -6.21 -3.17
C GLU A 48 29.77 -4.68 -3.14
N ALA A 49 30.11 -3.99 -4.23
CA ALA A 49 30.00 -2.53 -4.31
C ALA A 49 28.54 -2.07 -4.38
N ILE A 50 27.71 -2.76 -5.17
CA ILE A 50 26.27 -2.47 -5.30
C ILE A 50 25.57 -2.67 -3.95
N ASN A 51 25.93 -3.74 -3.23
CA ASN A 51 25.44 -4.07 -1.89
C ASN A 51 25.77 -3.00 -0.83
N GLN A 52 26.62 -2.01 -1.11
CA GLN A 52 26.89 -0.89 -0.19
C GLN A 52 25.85 0.23 -0.29
N PHE A 53 25.16 0.36 -1.43
CA PHE A 53 24.26 1.50 -1.68
C PHE A 53 22.77 1.11 -1.68
N PHE A 54 22.48 -0.15 -1.95
CA PHE A 54 21.12 -0.61 -2.18
C PHE A 54 20.78 -1.87 -1.38
N GLU A 55 19.50 -2.15 -1.32
CA GLU A 55 18.83 -3.29 -0.73
C GLU A 55 17.91 -3.92 -1.77
N TRP A 56 17.76 -5.23 -1.72
CA TRP A 56 16.86 -6.01 -2.59
C TRP A 56 16.23 -7.14 -1.79
N PRO A 57 15.12 -7.71 -2.31
CA PRO A 57 14.67 -9.03 -1.89
C PRO A 57 15.80 -10.05 -2.01
N ILE A 58 15.85 -11.00 -1.07
CA ILE A 58 16.84 -12.09 -1.08
C ILE A 58 16.16 -13.43 -0.88
N ILE A 59 16.79 -14.50 -1.34
CA ILE A 59 16.46 -15.86 -0.91
C ILE A 59 17.44 -16.20 0.22
N ARG A 60 16.91 -16.52 1.39
CA ARG A 60 17.69 -16.91 2.57
C ARG A 60 18.33 -18.29 2.37
N SER A 61 19.28 -18.64 3.24
CA SER A 61 19.92 -19.96 3.23
C SER A 61 18.95 -21.12 3.51
N ASP A 62 17.83 -20.85 4.17
CA ASP A 62 16.72 -21.78 4.39
C ASP A 62 15.76 -21.88 3.18
N GLY A 63 16.06 -21.19 2.08
CA GLY A 63 15.25 -21.15 0.86
C GLY A 63 14.06 -20.19 0.92
N ALA A 64 13.82 -19.50 2.04
CA ALA A 64 12.71 -18.57 2.17
C ALA A 64 12.97 -17.26 1.43
N HIS A 65 11.98 -16.79 0.67
CA HIS A 65 12.00 -15.47 0.04
C HIS A 65 11.81 -14.38 1.11
N GLN A 66 12.76 -13.48 1.26
CA GLN A 66 12.69 -12.36 2.18
C GLN A 66 12.50 -11.05 1.41
N PRO A 67 11.35 -10.37 1.57
CA PRO A 67 11.07 -9.12 0.89
C PRO A 67 11.85 -7.95 1.51
N ILE A 68 12.13 -6.89 0.73
CA ILE A 68 12.81 -5.69 1.23
C ILE A 68 12.01 -4.98 2.34
N GLN A 69 10.68 -5.13 2.34
CA GLN A 69 9.77 -4.61 3.36
C GLN A 69 10.14 -5.11 4.77
N TYR A 70 10.73 -6.30 4.89
CA TYR A 70 11.23 -6.82 6.16
C TYR A 70 12.30 -5.89 6.78
N LYS A 71 13.20 -5.33 5.95
CA LYS A 71 14.20 -4.34 6.42
C LYS A 71 13.56 -3.00 6.75
N ALA A 72 12.53 -2.58 6.01
CA ALA A 72 11.77 -1.38 6.32
C ALA A 72 11.09 -1.46 7.70
N VAL A 73 10.56 -2.62 8.09
CA VAL A 73 10.01 -2.87 9.43
C VAL A 73 11.03 -2.61 10.54
N GLY A 74 12.29 -3.01 10.32
CA GLY A 74 13.38 -2.72 11.28
C GLY A 74 13.51 -1.23 11.59
N HIS A 75 13.47 -0.39 10.54
CA HIS A 75 13.54 1.08 10.69
C HIS A 75 12.29 1.70 11.29
N LEU A 76 11.10 1.17 10.97
CA LEU A 76 9.85 1.63 11.58
C LEU A 76 9.85 1.35 13.08
N LYS A 77 10.28 0.14 13.48
CA LYS A 77 10.47 -0.22 14.90
C LYS A 77 11.45 0.71 15.59
N SER A 78 12.63 0.95 15.00
CA SER A 78 13.62 1.88 15.57
C SER A 78 13.16 3.33 15.59
N SER A 79 12.23 3.71 14.71
CA SER A 79 11.62 5.05 14.67
C SER A 79 10.50 5.24 15.71
N GLY A 80 10.17 4.21 16.47
CA GLY A 80 9.18 4.24 17.54
C GLY A 80 7.76 3.86 17.11
N VAL A 81 7.60 3.15 15.99
CA VAL A 81 6.30 2.60 15.58
C VAL A 81 5.97 1.37 16.43
N ASN A 82 4.79 1.38 17.05
CA ASN A 82 4.31 0.25 17.85
C ASN A 82 4.10 -1.00 16.98
N PRO A 83 4.41 -2.22 17.48
CA PRO A 83 4.18 -3.47 16.75
C PRO A 83 2.74 -3.66 16.26
N GLU A 84 1.74 -3.24 17.05
CA GLU A 84 0.31 -3.29 16.67
C GLU A 84 0.00 -2.43 15.43
N ASN A 85 0.79 -1.40 15.14
CA ASN A 85 0.59 -0.48 14.03
C ASN A 85 1.56 -0.75 12.85
N MET A 86 2.26 -1.88 12.87
CA MET A 86 3.32 -2.16 11.87
C MET A 86 2.75 -2.42 10.47
N GLN A 87 1.62 -3.12 10.37
CA GLN A 87 0.89 -3.31 9.11
C GLN A 87 0.52 -1.95 8.50
N ALA A 88 -0.12 -1.09 9.31
CA ALA A 88 -0.48 0.27 8.92
C ALA A 88 0.75 1.06 8.46
N ALA A 89 1.88 0.97 9.16
CA ALA A 89 3.07 1.74 8.83
C ALA A 89 3.71 1.31 7.49
N LEU A 90 3.76 0.00 7.21
CA LEU A 90 4.21 -0.51 5.92
C LEU A 90 3.26 -0.10 4.79
N LEU A 91 1.95 -0.20 5.01
CA LEU A 91 0.94 0.23 4.05
C LEU A 91 1.10 1.72 3.72
N ILE A 92 1.26 2.56 4.74
CA ILE A 92 1.48 4.00 4.58
C ILE A 92 2.76 4.25 3.79
N HIS A 93 3.83 3.52 4.07
CA HIS A 93 5.06 3.65 3.28
C HIS A 93 4.83 3.29 1.80
N ALA A 94 4.12 2.21 1.50
CA ALA A 94 3.76 1.85 0.13
C ALA A 94 2.90 2.94 -0.55
N ILE A 95 1.92 3.51 0.17
CA ILE A 95 1.05 4.60 -0.29
C ILE A 95 1.86 5.85 -0.64
N THR A 96 2.87 6.20 0.16
CA THR A 96 3.72 7.39 -0.11
C THR A 96 4.48 7.30 -1.43
N LEU A 97 4.67 6.09 -1.96
CA LEU A 97 5.41 5.81 -3.19
C LEU A 97 4.50 5.38 -4.36
N SER A 98 3.26 5.01 -4.06
CA SER A 98 2.30 4.42 -5.00
C SER A 98 2.09 5.22 -6.29
N ALA A 99 1.91 6.55 -6.19
CA ALA A 99 1.73 7.44 -7.34
C ALA A 99 2.95 7.49 -8.25
N ARG A 100 4.15 7.54 -7.68
CA ARG A 100 5.43 7.52 -8.41
C ARG A 100 5.60 6.24 -9.22
N TRP A 101 5.08 5.14 -8.69
CA TRP A 101 5.12 3.83 -9.34
C TRP A 101 3.95 3.60 -10.30
N GLY A 102 3.11 4.62 -10.55
CA GLY A 102 2.01 4.55 -11.52
C GLY A 102 0.77 3.81 -11.02
N HIS A 103 0.72 3.43 -9.75
CA HIS A 103 -0.35 2.64 -9.14
C HIS A 103 -0.88 3.35 -7.89
N PRO A 104 -1.48 4.55 -8.00
CA PRO A 104 -1.80 5.39 -6.85
C PRO A 104 -2.80 4.71 -5.90
N ILE A 105 -2.52 4.80 -4.60
CA ILE A 105 -3.43 4.37 -3.53
C ILE A 105 -3.53 5.50 -2.53
N SER A 106 -4.75 5.86 -2.14
CA SER A 106 -5.01 6.93 -1.17
C SER A 106 -5.53 6.37 0.14
N ALA A 107 -5.19 7.03 1.25
CA ALA A 107 -5.67 6.66 2.57
C ALA A 107 -5.94 7.85 3.49
N MET A 108 -6.80 7.62 4.48
CA MET A 108 -6.97 8.47 5.65
C MET A 108 -6.64 7.66 6.89
N ILE A 109 -5.76 8.18 7.73
CA ILE A 109 -5.40 7.60 9.01
C ILE A 109 -6.53 7.92 9.99
N VAL A 110 -7.13 6.89 10.56
CA VAL A 110 -8.20 6.99 11.56
C VAL A 110 -7.60 6.68 12.92
N SER A 111 -7.71 7.65 13.83
CA SER A 111 -7.26 7.54 15.21
C SER A 111 -8.27 8.21 16.12
N GLU A 112 -8.43 7.68 17.35
CA GLU A 112 -9.22 8.36 18.37
C GLU A 112 -8.60 9.71 18.79
N GLU A 113 -7.27 9.81 18.69
CA GLU A 113 -6.52 11.04 18.94
C GLU A 113 -5.80 11.49 17.65
N PRO A 114 -6.23 12.59 17.01
CA PRO A 114 -5.61 13.06 15.77
C PRO A 114 -4.12 13.39 15.89
N ARG A 115 -3.66 13.81 17.08
CA ARG A 115 -2.23 14.06 17.34
C ARG A 115 -1.37 12.80 17.22
N LEU A 116 -1.90 11.64 17.62
CA LEU A 116 -1.20 10.36 17.47
C LEU A 116 -1.09 9.97 15.99
N ALA A 117 -2.12 10.28 15.18
CA ALA A 117 -2.07 10.05 13.75
C ALA A 117 -0.99 10.88 13.06
N VAL A 118 -0.84 12.15 13.43
CA VAL A 118 0.24 13.02 12.92
C VAL A 118 1.61 12.50 13.34
N GLN A 119 1.80 12.13 14.61
CA GLN A 119 3.08 11.59 15.09
C GLN A 119 3.44 10.27 14.39
N PHE A 120 2.47 9.37 14.21
CA PHE A 120 2.64 8.12 13.50
C PHE A 120 3.00 8.36 12.02
N LEU A 121 2.34 9.31 11.38
CA LEU A 121 2.65 9.73 10.02
C LEU A 121 4.09 10.24 9.89
N ASP A 122 4.52 11.15 10.78
CA ASP A 122 5.90 11.66 10.81
C ASP A 122 6.93 10.53 10.94
N GLN A 123 6.64 9.49 11.73
CA GLN A 123 7.50 8.31 11.85
C GLN A 123 7.59 7.53 10.54
N CYS A 124 6.47 7.34 9.84
CA CYS A 124 6.43 6.63 8.56
C CYS A 124 7.15 7.41 7.45
N LEU A 125 7.01 8.74 7.42
CA LEU A 125 7.63 9.60 6.40
C LEU A 125 9.16 9.62 6.47
N LYS A 126 9.76 9.16 7.58
CA LYS A 126 11.21 8.95 7.65
C LYS A 126 11.69 7.89 6.64
N LEU A 127 10.86 6.98 6.15
CA LEU A 127 11.27 6.05 5.10
C LEU A 127 11.05 6.58 3.69
N ALA A 128 10.19 7.58 3.51
CA ALA A 128 9.87 8.11 2.19
C ALA A 128 11.05 8.94 1.62
N PRO A 129 11.38 8.77 0.32
CA PRO A 129 12.21 9.72 -0.41
C PRO A 129 11.56 11.12 -0.42
N LYS A 130 12.38 12.17 -0.26
CA LYS A 130 11.88 13.56 -0.15
C LYS A 130 11.16 14.06 -1.41
N ASP A 131 11.48 13.49 -2.56
CA ASP A 131 10.92 13.81 -3.87
C ASP A 131 9.61 13.06 -4.15
N ALA A 132 9.24 12.08 -3.33
CA ALA A 132 8.02 11.29 -3.50
C ALA A 132 6.78 11.92 -2.86
N THR A 133 6.97 12.85 -1.92
CA THR A 133 5.88 13.41 -1.11
C THR A 133 5.87 14.94 -1.18
N ILE A 134 4.69 15.52 -0.95
CA ILE A 134 4.52 16.96 -0.75
C ILE A 134 3.51 17.19 0.38
N GLU A 135 3.89 17.97 1.37
CA GLU A 135 3.07 18.22 2.55
C GLU A 135 2.37 19.59 2.44
N PHE A 136 1.07 19.60 2.70
CA PHE A 136 0.25 20.78 2.84
C PHE A 136 -0.41 20.81 4.21
N ARG A 137 -0.34 21.95 4.90
CA ARG A 137 -1.16 22.18 6.09
C ARG A 137 -2.64 22.35 5.72
N ASP A 138 -2.91 23.23 4.76
CA ASP A 138 -4.25 23.48 4.20
C ASP A 138 -4.15 23.44 2.66
N LEU A 139 -4.74 22.41 2.04
CA LEU A 139 -4.73 22.25 0.59
C LEU A 139 -5.88 23.04 -0.03
N LYS A 140 -5.54 24.00 -0.90
CA LYS A 140 -6.49 24.84 -1.62
C LYS A 140 -6.64 24.36 -3.07
N PRO A 141 -7.79 24.63 -3.73
CA PRO A 141 -7.98 24.29 -5.13
C PRO A 141 -6.87 24.82 -6.03
N ASP A 142 -6.43 26.06 -5.86
CA ASP A 142 -5.38 26.68 -6.68
C ASP A 142 -4.09 25.85 -6.74
N HIS A 143 -3.75 25.13 -5.66
CA HIS A 143 -2.57 24.27 -5.64
C HIS A 143 -2.70 23.06 -6.60
N LEU A 144 -3.92 22.56 -6.81
CA LEU A 144 -4.19 21.44 -7.73
C LEU A 144 -4.14 21.88 -9.19
N TYR A 145 -4.52 23.12 -9.48
CA TYR A 145 -4.63 23.64 -10.84
C TYR A 145 -3.41 24.45 -11.29
N TYR A 146 -2.51 24.84 -10.37
CA TYR A 146 -1.29 25.56 -10.69
C TYR A 146 -0.43 24.78 -11.70
N ASN A 147 -0.12 25.41 -12.84
CA ASN A 147 0.57 24.81 -13.99
C ASN A 147 -0.01 23.45 -14.40
N GLY A 148 -1.34 23.28 -14.31
CA GLY A 148 -2.03 22.05 -14.67
C GLY A 148 -1.71 20.85 -13.77
N GLY A 149 -1.15 21.08 -12.58
CA GLY A 149 -0.86 20.04 -11.60
C GLY A 149 0.53 19.40 -11.72
N VAL A 150 1.38 19.87 -12.63
CA VAL A 150 2.71 19.28 -12.94
C VAL A 150 3.60 19.11 -11.70
N LEU A 151 3.50 20.02 -10.71
CA LEU A 151 4.29 19.93 -9.49
C LEU A 151 3.90 18.77 -8.56
N LEU A 152 2.65 18.32 -8.67
CA LEU A 152 2.04 17.29 -7.84
C LEU A 152 2.05 15.92 -8.51
N ASP A 153 2.16 15.88 -9.83
CA ASP A 153 2.12 14.64 -10.61
C ASP A 153 3.18 13.61 -10.14
N GLY A 154 2.73 12.37 -9.94
CA GLY A 154 3.54 11.27 -9.42
C GLY A 154 3.88 11.35 -7.93
N LYS A 155 3.30 12.28 -7.17
CA LYS A 155 3.58 12.45 -5.73
C LYS A 155 2.43 12.04 -4.83
N CYS A 156 2.78 11.70 -3.60
CA CYS A 156 1.83 11.59 -2.50
C CYS A 156 1.61 12.96 -1.85
N ILE A 157 0.39 13.46 -1.93
CA ILE A 157 -0.05 14.68 -1.25
C ILE A 157 -0.40 14.33 0.20
N ILE A 158 0.26 14.99 1.14
CA ILE A 158 0.10 14.73 2.57
C ILE A 158 -0.58 15.91 3.23
N CYS A 159 -1.61 15.65 4.04
CA CYS A 159 -2.22 16.66 4.89
C CYS A 159 -2.31 16.18 6.34
N THR A 160 -1.59 16.88 7.23
CA THR A 160 -1.54 16.60 8.66
C THR A 160 -2.70 17.23 9.44
N GLU A 161 -3.43 18.17 8.84
CA GLU A 161 -4.62 18.77 9.45
C GLU A 161 -5.80 17.78 9.40
N PRO A 162 -6.50 17.52 10.52
CA PRO A 162 -7.66 16.65 10.53
C PRO A 162 -8.74 17.15 9.57
N ASN A 163 -9.14 16.31 8.62
CA ASN A 163 -10.04 16.67 7.52
C ASN A 163 -9.53 17.79 6.59
N GLY A 164 -8.21 18.00 6.49
CA GLY A 164 -7.64 19.11 5.73
C GLY A 164 -7.88 19.06 4.22
N PHE A 165 -8.33 17.92 3.68
CA PHE A 165 -8.72 17.81 2.28
C PHE A 165 -10.16 18.24 1.97
N ARG A 166 -10.96 18.62 2.97
CA ARG A 166 -12.39 18.91 2.79
C ARG A 166 -12.68 19.94 1.69
N LYS A 167 -11.84 20.96 1.53
CA LYS A 167 -12.02 22.04 0.53
C LYS A 167 -11.80 21.58 -0.91
N VAL A 168 -11.03 20.52 -1.10
CA VAL A 168 -10.62 19.99 -2.40
C VAL A 168 -11.13 18.57 -2.65
N SER A 169 -11.98 18.02 -1.76
CA SER A 169 -12.54 16.67 -1.86
C SER A 169 -13.12 16.39 -3.25
N PRO A 170 -13.98 17.26 -3.83
CA PRO A 170 -14.57 16.98 -5.14
C PRO A 170 -13.54 16.90 -6.26
N ASP A 171 -12.55 17.81 -6.24
CA ASP A 171 -11.47 17.85 -7.23
C ASP A 171 -10.57 16.62 -7.12
N LEU A 172 -10.20 16.23 -5.89
CA LEU A 172 -9.38 15.04 -5.63
C LEU A 172 -10.13 13.76 -6.01
N GLU A 173 -11.42 13.65 -5.74
CA GLU A 173 -12.24 12.49 -6.15
C GLU A 173 -12.24 12.32 -7.67
N LEU A 174 -12.38 13.41 -8.43
CA LEU A 174 -12.28 13.38 -9.89
C LEU A 174 -10.87 12.98 -10.36
N ILE A 175 -9.82 13.53 -9.75
CA ILE A 175 -8.43 13.18 -10.08
C ILE A 175 -8.16 11.70 -9.79
N MET A 176 -8.59 11.17 -8.65
CA MET A 176 -8.38 9.77 -8.29
C MET A 176 -9.17 8.79 -9.15
N THR A 177 -10.35 9.18 -9.65
CA THR A 177 -11.20 8.31 -10.48
C THR A 177 -10.93 8.42 -11.98
N ARG A 178 -10.56 9.61 -12.46
CA ARG A 178 -10.43 9.91 -13.91
C ARG A 178 -9.03 10.34 -14.32
N GLY A 179 -8.11 10.51 -13.38
CA GLY A 179 -6.77 11.07 -13.62
C GLY A 179 -6.74 12.58 -13.88
N HIS A 180 -7.90 13.26 -13.77
CA HIS A 180 -7.99 14.69 -14.03
C HIS A 180 -9.22 15.35 -13.38
N ALA A 181 -9.13 16.65 -13.18
CA ALA A 181 -10.25 17.52 -12.80
C ALA A 181 -10.27 18.79 -13.66
N VAL A 182 -11.48 19.34 -13.85
CA VAL A 182 -11.72 20.58 -14.59
C VAL A 182 -12.59 21.48 -13.74
N ARG A 183 -12.20 22.74 -13.61
CA ARG A 183 -12.90 23.76 -12.84
C ARG A 183 -13.09 25.00 -13.68
N GLN A 184 -14.29 25.57 -13.63
CA GLN A 184 -14.61 26.81 -14.31
C GLN A 184 -14.87 27.88 -13.27
N GLU A 185 -14.16 29.00 -13.36
CA GLU A 185 -14.30 30.14 -12.45
C GLU A 185 -14.69 31.41 -13.22
N LEU A 186 -15.53 32.23 -12.59
CA LEU A 186 -15.91 33.53 -13.13
C LEU A 186 -14.86 34.57 -12.75
N GLU A 187 -14.09 35.02 -13.72
CA GLU A 187 -13.13 36.10 -13.56
C GLU A 187 -13.79 37.44 -13.81
N LYS A 188 -13.82 38.29 -12.78
CA LYS A 188 -14.29 39.66 -12.89
C LYS A 188 -13.10 40.56 -13.24
N GLY A 189 -13.01 40.93 -14.50
CA GLY A 189 -12.02 41.90 -14.98
C GLY A 189 -12.58 43.32 -15.02
N GLN A 190 -11.72 44.28 -15.34
CA GLN A 190 -12.09 45.69 -15.50
C GLN A 190 -13.12 45.93 -16.62
N TYR A 191 -13.22 45.01 -17.58
CA TYR A 191 -14.06 45.13 -18.79
C TYR A 191 -15.24 44.16 -18.86
N GLY A 192 -15.49 43.37 -17.81
CA GLY A 192 -16.60 42.41 -17.78
C GLY A 192 -16.31 41.17 -16.94
N VAL A 193 -17.25 40.23 -17.00
CA VAL A 193 -17.13 38.92 -16.35
C VAL A 193 -16.84 37.88 -17.44
N GLY A 194 -15.67 37.24 -17.37
CA GLY A 194 -15.29 36.12 -18.22
C GLY A 194 -15.39 34.80 -17.47
N LEU A 195 -15.48 33.69 -18.21
CA LEU A 195 -15.36 32.34 -17.65
C LEU A 195 -13.98 31.80 -18.02
N SER A 196 -13.18 31.46 -17.00
CA SER A 196 -11.88 30.84 -17.18
C SER A 196 -11.96 29.38 -16.78
N GLU A 197 -11.44 28.50 -17.64
CA GLU A 197 -11.37 27.06 -17.38
C GLU A 197 -9.97 26.66 -16.97
N TYR A 198 -9.88 25.96 -15.84
CA TYR A 198 -8.67 25.42 -15.27
C TYR A 198 -8.75 23.90 -15.34
N ARG A 199 -7.74 23.28 -15.95
CA ARG A 199 -7.64 21.82 -16.05
C ARG A 199 -6.40 21.33 -15.35
N SER A 200 -6.55 20.24 -14.61
CA SER A 200 -5.46 19.56 -13.93
C SER A 200 -5.48 18.09 -14.31
N ASN A 201 -4.36 17.57 -14.83
CA ASN A 201 -4.20 16.16 -15.18
C ASN A 201 -2.99 15.62 -14.39
N MET A 202 -3.22 14.69 -13.47
CA MET A 202 -2.15 14.17 -12.62
C MET A 202 -2.48 12.78 -12.08
N THR A 203 -1.45 12.01 -11.78
CA THR A 203 -1.49 10.76 -11.03
C THR A 203 -0.98 11.02 -9.62
N VAL A 204 -1.87 11.06 -8.64
CA VAL A 204 -1.51 11.36 -7.24
C VAL A 204 -2.10 10.36 -6.27
N SER A 205 -1.38 10.15 -5.17
CA SER A 205 -1.91 9.52 -3.97
C SER A 205 -2.16 10.57 -2.90
N VAL A 206 -3.14 10.33 -2.05
CA VAL A 206 -3.52 11.26 -0.98
C VAL A 206 -3.40 10.55 0.35
N LEU A 207 -2.74 11.20 1.30
CA LEU A 207 -2.61 10.71 2.66
C LEU A 207 -3.00 11.79 3.68
N GLY A 208 -4.04 11.53 4.46
CA GLY A 208 -4.57 12.49 5.43
C GLY A 208 -4.87 11.92 6.80
N VAL A 209 -5.22 12.80 7.73
CA VAL A 209 -5.76 12.43 9.04
C VAL A 209 -7.28 12.62 9.03
N ASP A 210 -8.01 11.58 9.36
CA ASP A 210 -9.46 11.65 9.59
C ASP A 210 -9.72 12.28 10.96
N GLY A 211 -10.56 13.32 11.02
CA GLY A 211 -10.92 13.95 12.28
C GLY A 211 -12.00 13.20 13.07
N GLY A 212 -12.49 12.06 12.58
CA GLY A 212 -13.48 11.22 13.28
C GLY A 212 -14.88 11.85 13.33
N HIS A 213 -15.14 12.86 12.50
CA HIS A 213 -16.45 13.50 12.40
C HIS A 213 -17.18 12.99 11.15
N PRO A 214 -18.35 12.35 11.32
CA PRO A 214 -19.15 11.87 10.19
C PRO A 214 -19.39 12.99 9.17
N GLY A 215 -19.19 12.68 7.88
CA GLY A 215 -19.42 13.60 6.76
C GLY A 215 -18.45 14.79 6.62
N LYS A 216 -17.38 14.87 7.43
CA LYS A 216 -16.37 15.95 7.31
C LYS A 216 -15.08 15.53 6.62
N GLY A 217 -14.77 14.24 6.56
CA GLY A 217 -13.62 13.71 5.82
C GLY A 217 -13.94 13.41 4.36
N ILE A 218 -12.91 13.09 3.57
CA ILE A 218 -13.14 12.51 2.24
C ILE A 218 -13.75 11.12 2.42
N CYS A 219 -14.89 10.89 1.78
CA CYS A 219 -15.64 9.64 1.81
C CYS A 219 -15.78 9.12 0.38
N HIS A 220 -14.72 8.50 -0.14
CA HIS A 220 -14.70 7.86 -1.45
C HIS A 220 -14.29 6.38 -1.31
N PRO A 221 -14.95 5.42 -1.99
CA PRO A 221 -14.68 3.99 -1.81
C PRO A 221 -13.25 3.56 -2.17
N SER A 222 -12.57 4.33 -3.05
CA SER A 222 -11.15 4.15 -3.41
C SER A 222 -10.14 4.64 -2.34
N ILE A 223 -10.60 5.22 -1.24
CA ILE A 223 -9.72 5.72 -0.15
C ILE A 223 -9.78 4.74 1.01
N LEU A 224 -8.63 4.19 1.38
CA LEU A 224 -8.51 3.31 2.54
C LEU A 224 -8.63 4.09 3.84
N LYS A 225 -9.38 3.55 4.81
CA LYS A 225 -9.33 4.05 6.20
C LYS A 225 -8.39 3.16 7.00
N VAL A 226 -7.23 3.70 7.35
CA VAL A 226 -6.18 2.96 8.06
C VAL A 226 -6.28 3.27 9.55
N GLN A 227 -6.76 2.31 10.34
CA GLN A 227 -6.86 2.48 11.78
C GLN A 227 -5.49 2.31 12.45
N ILE A 228 -5.20 3.16 13.43
CA ILE A 228 -4.03 2.99 14.31
C ILE A 228 -4.49 2.80 15.75
N SER A 229 -3.88 1.82 16.44
CA SER A 229 -4.09 1.57 17.85
C SER A 229 -3.51 2.72 18.68
N SER A 230 -4.33 3.28 19.57
CA SER A 230 -3.96 4.34 20.51
C SER A 230 -3.22 3.82 21.74
N LYS A 231 -3.10 2.49 21.90
CA LYS A 231 -2.44 1.90 23.06
C LYS A 231 -1.03 2.45 23.14
N ARG A 232 -0.80 3.34 24.11
CA ARG A 232 0.54 3.61 24.61
C ARG A 232 1.02 2.27 25.13
N ALA A 233 1.94 1.63 24.41
CA ALA A 233 2.68 0.54 24.97
C ALA A 233 3.23 1.05 26.32
N ALA A 234 2.79 0.44 27.42
CA ALA A 234 3.58 0.48 28.65
C ALA A 234 4.99 0.15 28.18
N THR A 235 5.93 1.07 28.43
CA THR A 235 7.26 1.17 27.83
C THR A 235 7.97 -0.18 27.80
N ALA A 236 7.59 -1.02 26.86
CA ALA A 236 8.28 -2.23 26.53
C ALA A 236 9.40 -1.67 25.69
N GLN A 237 10.51 -1.36 26.36
CA GLN A 237 11.80 -1.36 25.69
C GLN A 237 11.77 -2.60 24.81
N GLY A 238 11.68 -2.39 23.49
CA GLY A 238 11.65 -3.50 22.54
C GLY A 238 12.81 -4.39 22.91
N ASP A 239 12.52 -5.65 23.23
CA ASP A 239 13.53 -6.58 23.72
C ASP A 239 14.73 -6.49 22.77
N PRO A 240 15.91 -6.01 23.21
CA PRO A 240 17.07 -5.84 22.35
C PRO A 240 17.41 -7.15 21.61
N LYS A 241 17.05 -8.29 22.21
CA LYS A 241 17.20 -9.62 21.64
C LYS A 241 16.33 -9.87 20.42
N MET A 242 15.16 -9.25 20.27
CA MET A 242 14.34 -9.38 19.04
C MET A 242 14.99 -8.63 17.88
N ILE A 243 15.61 -7.48 18.13
CA ILE A 243 16.28 -6.68 17.09
C ILE A 243 17.55 -7.40 16.59
N GLU A 244 18.31 -8.02 17.50
CA GLU A 244 19.49 -8.83 17.17
C GLU A 244 19.13 -10.20 16.56
N ALA A 245 18.09 -10.89 17.07
CA ALA A 245 17.69 -12.22 16.57
C ALA A 245 17.16 -12.20 15.12
N TYR A 246 16.63 -11.06 14.67
CA TYR A 246 16.03 -10.90 13.34
C TYR A 246 16.94 -10.17 12.33
N GLY A 247 18.14 -9.74 12.73
CA GLY A 247 19.06 -8.99 11.85
C GLY A 247 18.50 -7.66 11.34
N LEU A 248 17.48 -7.11 12.01
CA LEU A 248 16.63 -6.03 11.51
C LEU A 248 17.30 -4.64 11.47
N LEU A 249 18.51 -4.49 12.03
CA LEU A 249 19.23 -3.21 12.11
C LEU A 249 20.60 -3.20 11.38
N GLN A 250 20.78 -4.00 10.32
CA GLN A 250 22.04 -3.98 9.55
C GLN A 250 22.04 -3.04 8.34
N SER A 251 20.88 -2.65 7.82
CA SER A 251 20.82 -1.83 6.61
C SER A 251 20.64 -0.35 6.95
N PRO A 252 21.60 0.55 6.65
CA PRO A 252 21.41 1.98 6.83
C PRO A 252 20.14 2.53 6.15
N LEU A 253 19.48 3.50 6.78
CA LEU A 253 18.24 4.10 6.28
C LEU A 253 18.39 4.66 4.85
N PHE A 254 19.57 5.21 4.54
CA PHE A 254 19.83 5.75 3.21
C PHE A 254 19.76 4.66 2.12
N LYS A 255 20.20 3.42 2.40
CA LYS A 255 20.16 2.33 1.43
C LYS A 255 18.72 1.96 1.10
N ILE A 256 17.87 1.85 2.11
CA ILE A 256 16.44 1.57 1.93
C ILE A 256 15.77 2.67 1.11
N ARG A 257 15.98 3.94 1.49
CA ARG A 257 15.43 5.10 0.75
C ARG A 257 15.89 5.08 -0.71
N LYS A 258 17.17 4.83 -0.98
CA LYS A 258 17.71 4.76 -2.35
C LYS A 258 17.14 3.59 -3.14
N SER A 259 16.95 2.44 -2.49
CA SER A 259 16.35 1.24 -3.09
C SER A 259 14.90 1.44 -3.51
N PHE A 260 14.12 2.23 -2.77
CA PHE A 260 12.77 2.61 -3.19
C PHE A 260 12.76 3.78 -4.17
N GLN A 261 13.68 4.74 -4.04
CA GLN A 261 13.76 5.91 -4.93
C GLN A 261 14.06 5.52 -6.39
N ARG A 262 14.85 4.47 -6.61
CA ARG A 262 15.21 3.98 -7.95
C ARG A 262 14.07 3.26 -8.68
N LEU A 263 13.06 2.78 -7.96
CA LEU A 263 11.91 2.11 -8.56
C LEU A 263 11.10 3.11 -9.39
N LYS A 264 10.69 2.69 -10.59
CA LYS A 264 9.94 3.47 -11.56
C LYS A 264 8.61 2.79 -11.88
N SER A 265 7.67 3.55 -12.42
CA SER A 265 6.43 3.00 -12.95
C SER A 265 6.72 1.94 -14.01
N LYS A 266 6.06 0.79 -13.87
CA LYS A 266 6.09 -0.31 -14.83
C LYS A 266 4.70 -0.92 -14.95
N LEU A 267 4.40 -1.41 -16.16
CA LEU A 267 3.20 -2.21 -16.39
C LEU A 267 3.35 -3.54 -15.67
N VAL A 268 2.34 -3.91 -14.87
CA VAL A 268 2.27 -5.18 -14.16
C VAL A 268 1.08 -5.99 -14.69
N ILE A 269 1.34 -7.23 -15.08
CA ILE A 269 0.33 -8.21 -15.48
C ILE A 269 -0.01 -9.07 -14.26
N ILE A 270 -1.28 -9.13 -13.88
CA ILE A 270 -1.77 -9.94 -12.77
C ILE A 270 -2.52 -11.15 -13.35
N PRO A 271 -1.90 -12.34 -13.43
CA PRO A 271 -2.48 -13.49 -14.14
C PRO A 271 -3.74 -14.06 -13.44
N PHE A 272 -3.88 -13.86 -12.13
CA PHE A 272 -5.01 -14.31 -11.31
C PHE A 272 -6.05 -13.19 -11.06
N GLU A 273 -6.05 -12.12 -11.86
CA GLU A 273 -6.96 -10.97 -11.67
C GLU A 273 -8.44 -11.39 -11.63
N GLU A 274 -8.86 -12.28 -12.54
CA GLU A 274 -10.25 -12.74 -12.63
C GLU A 274 -10.70 -13.50 -11.37
N GLN A 275 -9.79 -14.27 -10.75
CA GLN A 275 -10.08 -15.01 -9.52
C GLN A 275 -10.31 -14.05 -8.34
N LEU A 276 -9.49 -13.00 -8.25
CA LEU A 276 -9.65 -11.96 -7.23
C LEU A 276 -10.94 -11.15 -7.44
N ALA A 277 -11.25 -10.79 -8.68
CA ALA A 277 -12.49 -10.09 -9.02
C ALA A 277 -13.71 -10.92 -8.63
N LYS A 278 -13.71 -12.22 -8.97
CA LYS A 278 -14.76 -13.15 -8.58
C LYS A 278 -14.92 -13.22 -7.06
N ALA A 279 -13.83 -13.35 -6.31
CA ALA A 279 -13.88 -13.42 -4.85
C ALA A 279 -14.46 -12.14 -4.22
N ILE A 280 -14.13 -10.95 -4.76
CA ILE A 280 -14.71 -9.68 -4.30
C ILE A 280 -16.21 -9.63 -4.61
N ILE A 281 -16.63 -10.02 -5.82
CA ILE A 281 -18.05 -10.05 -6.21
C ILE A 281 -18.84 -11.02 -5.32
N ASP A 282 -18.34 -12.25 -5.16
CA ASP A 282 -18.98 -13.31 -4.36
C ASP A 282 -19.06 -12.94 -2.87
N SER A 283 -18.20 -12.02 -2.40
CA SER A 283 -18.24 -11.52 -1.03
C SER A 283 -19.44 -10.59 -0.73
N GLY A 284 -20.17 -10.14 -1.77
CA GLY A 284 -21.26 -9.18 -1.67
C GLY A 284 -20.79 -7.74 -1.46
N CYS A 285 -19.58 -7.41 -1.92
CA CYS A 285 -18.98 -6.09 -1.73
C CYS A 285 -19.69 -5.01 -2.56
N GLU A 286 -19.94 -3.84 -1.97
CA GLU A 286 -20.31 -2.62 -2.69
C GLU A 286 -19.07 -1.97 -3.33
N ASN A 287 -19.23 -1.25 -4.45
CA ASN A 287 -18.12 -0.55 -5.12
C ASN A 287 -16.96 -1.50 -5.53
N VAL A 288 -17.32 -2.63 -6.13
CA VAL A 288 -16.36 -3.65 -6.63
C VAL A 288 -15.24 -3.03 -7.47
N PRO A 289 -15.49 -2.11 -8.43
CA PRO A 289 -14.41 -1.54 -9.25
C PRO A 289 -13.34 -0.82 -8.43
N GLU A 290 -13.75 -0.03 -7.44
CA GLU A 290 -12.84 0.74 -6.60
C GLU A 290 -12.04 -0.15 -5.65
N LYS A 291 -12.69 -1.14 -5.02
CA LYS A 291 -12.00 -2.11 -4.13
C LYS A 291 -11.03 -2.99 -4.91
N MET A 292 -11.43 -3.44 -6.10
CA MET A 292 -10.56 -4.19 -6.99
C MET A 292 -9.39 -3.33 -7.48
N GLY A 293 -9.62 -2.04 -7.78
CA GLY A 293 -8.58 -1.08 -8.13
C GLY A 293 -7.51 -0.95 -7.04
N ILE A 294 -7.92 -0.82 -5.77
CA ILE A 294 -6.97 -0.79 -4.64
C ILE A 294 -6.15 -2.08 -4.58
N LEU A 295 -6.80 -3.24 -4.67
CA LEU A 295 -6.13 -4.55 -4.59
C LEU A 295 -5.11 -4.71 -5.73
N LYS A 296 -5.51 -4.43 -6.98
CA LYS A 296 -4.62 -4.48 -8.15
C LYS A 296 -3.43 -3.55 -8.02
N ASN A 297 -3.67 -2.31 -7.58
CA ASN A 297 -2.59 -1.34 -7.38
C ASN A 297 -1.62 -1.85 -6.31
N MET A 298 -2.12 -2.44 -5.22
CA MET A 298 -1.24 -2.98 -4.17
C MET A 298 -0.42 -4.19 -4.62
N VAL A 299 -1.03 -5.11 -5.36
CA VAL A 299 -0.31 -6.25 -5.98
C VAL A 299 0.76 -5.73 -6.93
N SER A 300 0.45 -4.73 -7.74
CA SER A 300 1.39 -4.12 -8.69
C SER A 300 2.56 -3.43 -7.98
N ILE A 301 2.28 -2.71 -6.90
CA ILE A 301 3.31 -2.11 -6.04
C ILE A 301 4.22 -3.20 -5.46
N CYS A 302 3.66 -4.27 -4.91
CA CYS A 302 4.45 -5.37 -4.36
C CYS A 302 5.32 -6.04 -5.42
N ALA A 303 4.78 -6.27 -6.63
CA ALA A 303 5.52 -6.82 -7.75
C ALA A 303 6.70 -5.93 -8.20
N ILE A 304 6.50 -4.60 -8.29
CA ILE A 304 7.57 -3.64 -8.59
C ILE A 304 8.67 -3.66 -7.53
N ILE A 305 8.28 -3.75 -6.25
CA ILE A 305 9.22 -3.82 -5.13
C ILE A 305 10.02 -5.13 -5.15
N ASN A 306 9.36 -6.25 -5.47
CA ASN A 306 9.98 -7.57 -5.45
C ASN A 306 10.81 -7.89 -6.71
N GLN A 307 10.61 -7.13 -7.78
CA GLN A 307 11.34 -7.28 -9.05
C GLN A 307 12.04 -5.97 -9.43
N PRO A 308 12.99 -5.47 -8.61
CA PRO A 308 13.66 -4.21 -8.87
C PRO A 308 14.49 -4.31 -10.16
N PRO A 309 14.58 -3.23 -10.96
CA PRO A 309 15.41 -3.23 -12.16
C PRO A 309 16.90 -3.41 -11.81
N PRO A 310 17.73 -3.96 -12.72
CA PRO A 310 19.18 -4.02 -12.55
C PRO A 310 19.78 -2.63 -12.26
N VAL A 311 20.84 -2.56 -11.46
CA VAL A 311 21.56 -1.31 -11.19
C VAL A 311 22.37 -0.92 -12.42
N GLN A 312 22.11 0.28 -12.94
CA GLN A 312 22.87 0.81 -14.08
C GLN A 312 24.18 1.43 -13.59
N MET A 313 25.24 1.33 -14.39
CA MET A 313 26.55 1.85 -14.01
C MET A 313 26.52 3.38 -13.78
N LYS A 314 25.74 4.09 -14.59
CA LYS A 314 25.53 5.54 -14.43
C LYS A 314 24.79 5.91 -13.13
N GLU A 315 23.85 5.09 -12.67
CA GLU A 315 23.16 5.24 -11.39
C GLU A 315 24.14 5.08 -10.23
N LEU A 316 24.96 4.03 -10.28
CA LEU A 316 25.97 3.77 -9.26
C LEU A 316 27.04 4.87 -9.23
N GLY A 317 27.54 5.30 -10.39
CA GLY A 317 28.51 6.39 -10.48
C GLY A 317 27.95 7.72 -9.99
N ALA A 318 26.68 8.03 -10.31
CA ALA A 318 26.03 9.26 -9.84
C ALA A 318 25.96 9.30 -8.31
N LEU A 319 25.70 8.16 -7.67
CA LEU A 319 25.73 8.03 -6.22
C LEU A 319 27.14 8.17 -5.63
N ILE A 320 28.14 7.53 -6.23
CA ILE A 320 29.53 7.56 -5.73
C ILE A 320 30.14 8.96 -5.84
N TYR A 321 29.92 9.64 -6.96
CA TYR A 321 30.47 10.96 -7.24
C TYR A 321 29.56 12.11 -6.81
N VAL A 322 28.37 11.80 -6.28
CA VAL A 322 27.35 12.79 -5.85
C VAL A 322 27.03 13.77 -6.99
N THR A 323 26.73 13.22 -8.17
CA THR A 323 26.34 13.98 -9.35
C THR A 323 25.11 13.40 -10.04
N ASP A 324 24.71 13.95 -11.18
CA ASP A 324 23.57 13.52 -11.99
C ASP A 324 23.91 12.31 -12.87
N GLU A 325 22.95 11.40 -13.04
CA GLU A 325 23.11 10.20 -13.90
C GLU A 325 23.43 10.55 -15.36
N GLN A 326 22.97 11.69 -15.87
CA GLN A 326 23.28 12.14 -17.23
C GLN A 326 24.73 12.60 -17.36
N GLU A 327 25.31 13.18 -16.31
CA GLU A 327 26.72 13.55 -16.32
C GLU A 327 27.61 12.31 -16.32
N VAL A 328 27.32 11.34 -15.46
CA VAL A 328 28.04 10.06 -15.44
C VAL A 328 27.83 9.29 -16.74
N GLY A 329 26.61 9.31 -17.30
CA GLY A 329 26.34 8.71 -18.60
C GLY A 329 27.23 9.29 -19.71
N ARG A 330 27.44 10.63 -19.71
CA ARG A 330 28.39 11.27 -20.64
C ARG A 330 29.82 10.78 -20.41
N TRP A 331 30.28 10.70 -19.17
CA TRP A 331 31.61 10.18 -18.85
C TRP A 331 31.82 8.72 -19.31
N LEU A 332 30.80 7.86 -19.15
CA LEU A 332 30.84 6.47 -19.58
C LEU A 332 30.91 6.33 -21.10
N VAL A 333 30.20 7.20 -21.83
CA VAL A 333 30.26 7.28 -23.29
C VAL A 333 31.62 7.80 -23.75
N ASP A 334 32.12 8.88 -23.15
CA ASP A 334 33.42 9.48 -23.48
C ASP A 334 34.59 8.51 -23.21
N ALA A 335 34.47 7.68 -22.16
CA ALA A 335 35.42 6.63 -21.82
C ALA A 335 35.31 5.38 -22.72
N GLY A 336 34.33 5.33 -23.63
CA GLY A 336 34.08 4.18 -24.52
C GLY A 336 33.57 2.92 -23.81
N ILE A 337 33.08 3.05 -22.56
CA ILE A 337 32.60 1.94 -21.74
C ILE A 337 31.17 1.57 -22.13
N GLU A 338 30.32 2.56 -22.39
CA GLU A 338 28.93 2.38 -22.79
C GLU A 338 28.74 2.88 -24.22
N LYS A 339 28.20 2.04 -25.12
CA LYS A 339 27.76 2.51 -26.42
C LYS A 339 26.41 3.20 -26.25
N VAL A 340 26.11 4.19 -27.10
CA VAL A 340 24.76 4.78 -27.21
C VAL A 340 23.81 3.68 -27.69
N SER A 341 23.29 2.89 -26.76
CA SER A 341 22.40 1.77 -27.01
C SER A 341 21.13 1.98 -26.20
N GLU A 342 20.05 2.34 -26.91
CA GLU A 342 18.68 2.32 -26.41
C GLU A 342 18.20 0.87 -26.38
N THR A 343 18.60 0.11 -25.36
CA THR A 343 17.98 -1.19 -25.08
C THR A 343 17.50 -1.21 -23.66
N SER A 344 16.35 -0.57 -23.44
CA SER A 344 15.52 -0.84 -22.27
C SER A 344 14.95 -2.25 -22.42
N LEU A 345 15.50 -3.20 -21.67
CA LEU A 345 14.79 -4.43 -21.30
C LEU A 345 13.59 -4.04 -20.42
N ASP A 346 12.57 -3.41 -21.00
CA ASP A 346 11.34 -2.99 -20.30
C ASP A 346 10.15 -3.79 -20.85
N GLY A 347 10.20 -5.09 -20.59
CA GLY A 347 9.00 -5.92 -20.63
C GLY A 347 8.11 -5.64 -19.41
N PRO A 348 6.81 -5.97 -19.49
CA PRO A 348 5.92 -5.90 -18.34
C PRO A 348 6.41 -6.86 -17.23
N ILE A 349 6.20 -6.48 -15.98
CA ILE A 349 6.40 -7.36 -14.83
C ILE A 349 5.19 -8.29 -14.73
N VAL A 350 5.40 -9.57 -14.45
CA VAL A 350 4.31 -10.50 -14.12
C VAL A 350 4.26 -10.63 -12.60
N ALA A 351 3.11 -10.31 -12.01
CA ALA A 351 2.87 -10.48 -10.58
C ALA A 351 2.72 -11.97 -10.24
N THR A 352 3.24 -12.32 -9.07
CA THR A 352 3.27 -13.68 -8.54
C THR A 352 2.44 -13.78 -7.26
N LYS A 353 2.26 -15.01 -6.76
CA LYS A 353 1.59 -15.23 -5.48
C LYS A 353 2.32 -14.67 -4.27
N ILE A 354 3.64 -14.44 -4.36
CA ILE A 354 4.41 -13.73 -3.33
C ILE A 354 3.93 -12.27 -3.25
N ASP A 355 3.74 -11.63 -4.41
CA ASP A 355 3.29 -10.24 -4.49
C ASP A 355 1.85 -10.10 -3.99
N TYR A 356 1.00 -11.07 -4.32
CA TYR A 356 -0.36 -11.15 -3.78
C TYR A 356 -0.38 -11.39 -2.27
N TYR A 357 0.44 -12.30 -1.76
CA TYR A 357 0.56 -12.56 -0.32
C TYR A 357 0.91 -11.27 0.45
N LEU A 358 1.89 -10.51 -0.03
CA LEU A 358 2.26 -9.23 0.59
C LEU A 358 1.14 -8.18 0.47
N ALA A 359 0.49 -8.08 -0.69
CA ALA A 359 -0.63 -7.17 -0.87
C ALA A 359 -1.80 -7.50 0.07
N ARG A 360 -2.13 -8.79 0.20
CA ARG A 360 -3.15 -9.30 1.13
C ARG A 360 -2.77 -9.00 2.57
N LEU A 361 -1.52 -9.27 2.97
CA LEU A 361 -1.03 -8.94 4.31
C LEU A 361 -1.16 -7.45 4.65
N LEU A 362 -0.91 -6.56 3.68
CA LEU A 362 -1.03 -5.11 3.88
C LEU A 362 -2.48 -4.62 3.89
N LEU A 363 -3.36 -5.25 3.13
CA LEU A 363 -4.77 -4.87 2.99
C LEU A 363 -5.72 -5.63 3.92
N ASP A 364 -5.22 -6.61 4.68
CA ASP A 364 -6.03 -7.43 5.57
C ASP A 364 -6.82 -6.58 6.57
N GLY A 365 -8.12 -6.83 6.67
CA GLY A 365 -9.05 -6.06 7.49
C GLY A 365 -9.39 -4.64 7.01
N LEU A 366 -8.84 -4.16 5.89
CA LEU A 366 -9.03 -2.77 5.41
C LEU A 366 -10.03 -2.64 4.26
N LEU A 367 -10.17 -3.67 3.42
CA LEU A 367 -11.18 -3.69 2.37
C LEU A 367 -12.52 -4.11 2.97
N MET A 368 -13.36 -3.15 3.33
CA MET A 368 -14.68 -3.40 3.90
C MET A 368 -15.72 -3.68 2.81
N LYS A 369 -16.69 -4.58 3.09
CA LYS A 369 -17.80 -4.87 2.18
C LYS A 369 -18.73 -3.67 1.95
N GLY A 370 -18.92 -2.83 2.96
CA GLY A 370 -19.72 -1.61 2.87
C GLY A 370 -18.88 -0.33 2.91
N GLN A 371 -19.57 0.81 2.87
CA GLN A 371 -18.94 2.14 2.83
C GLN A 371 -18.47 2.65 4.19
N MET A 372 -18.97 2.08 5.29
CA MET A 372 -18.82 2.65 6.62
C MET A 372 -17.77 1.93 7.45
N HIS A 373 -16.71 2.66 7.80
CA HIS A 373 -15.72 2.19 8.75
C HIS A 373 -16.16 2.51 10.18
N ILE A 374 -16.09 1.49 11.04
CA ILE A 374 -16.54 1.55 12.43
C ILE A 374 -15.31 1.39 13.33
N THR A 375 -15.15 2.25 14.33
CA THR A 375 -14.05 2.12 15.29
C THR A 375 -14.30 0.96 16.27
N ASP A 376 -13.27 0.42 16.91
CA ASP A 376 -13.43 -0.63 17.93
C ASP A 376 -14.38 -0.22 19.05
N ARG A 377 -14.33 1.06 19.45
CA ARG A 377 -15.26 1.64 20.42
C ARG A 377 -16.70 1.63 19.92
N GLN A 378 -16.93 2.09 18.70
CA GLN A 378 -18.26 2.07 18.08
C GLN A 378 -18.77 0.63 17.90
N LYS A 379 -17.89 -0.30 17.53
CA LYS A 379 -18.20 -1.74 17.43
C LYS A 379 -18.64 -2.30 18.78
N LYS A 380 -17.94 -2.00 19.88
CA LYS A 380 -18.38 -2.40 21.23
C LYS A 380 -19.72 -1.77 21.63
N VAL A 381 -19.96 -0.51 21.28
CA VAL A 381 -21.24 0.16 21.53
C VAL A 381 -22.36 -0.53 20.74
N PHE A 382 -22.15 -0.81 19.45
CA PHE A 382 -23.07 -1.56 18.61
C PHE A 382 -23.38 -2.95 19.18
N GLU A 383 -22.36 -3.74 19.49
CA GLU A 383 -22.53 -5.10 20.05
C GLU A 383 -23.27 -5.06 21.40
N THR A 384 -23.06 -4.01 22.20
CA THR A 384 -23.80 -3.81 23.45
C THR A 384 -25.27 -3.50 23.19
N VAL A 385 -25.59 -2.63 22.23
CA VAL A 385 -26.97 -2.32 21.83
C VAL A 385 -27.64 -3.57 21.26
N LYS A 386 -26.97 -4.30 20.37
CA LYS A 386 -27.42 -5.58 19.80
C LYS A 386 -27.74 -6.59 20.89
N ALA A 387 -26.83 -6.79 21.85
CA ALA A 387 -27.03 -7.72 22.95
C ALA A 387 -28.23 -7.33 23.83
N ILE A 388 -28.45 -6.03 24.08
CA ILE A 388 -29.64 -5.56 24.81
C ILE A 388 -30.91 -5.81 23.99
N ASN A 389 -30.93 -5.44 22.70
CA ASN A 389 -32.11 -5.60 21.85
C ASN A 389 -32.52 -7.08 21.74
N LEU A 390 -31.57 -7.95 21.40
CA LEU A 390 -31.80 -9.39 21.27
C LEU A 390 -32.11 -10.04 22.62
N GLY A 391 -31.42 -9.65 23.69
CA GLY A 391 -31.68 -10.18 25.03
C GLY A 391 -33.08 -9.87 25.54
N LYS A 392 -33.62 -8.69 25.21
CA LYS A 392 -35.02 -8.35 25.53
C LYS A 392 -36.02 -9.03 24.60
N MET A 393 -35.62 -9.34 23.37
CA MET A 393 -36.44 -10.08 22.40
C MET A 393 -36.48 -11.58 22.70
N GLY A 394 -35.52 -12.15 23.43
CA GLY A 394 -35.42 -13.60 23.70
C GLY A 394 -36.64 -14.25 24.35
N ASN A 395 -37.58 -13.46 24.87
CA ASN A 395 -38.87 -13.93 25.41
C ASN A 395 -40.04 -13.88 24.41
N ALA A 396 -39.81 -13.38 23.19
CA ALA A 396 -40.81 -13.28 22.13
C ALA A 396 -40.71 -14.49 21.18
N ILE A 397 -41.86 -15.06 20.80
CA ILE A 397 -41.93 -16.13 19.80
C ILE A 397 -41.71 -15.49 18.42
N VAL A 398 -40.45 -15.40 17.99
CA VAL A 398 -40.05 -14.90 16.67
C VAL A 398 -39.43 -16.06 15.90
N LYS A 399 -39.75 -16.20 14.61
CA LYS A 399 -39.08 -17.20 13.76
C LYS A 399 -37.59 -16.88 13.64
N ASP A 400 -36.80 -17.87 13.28
CA ASP A 400 -35.34 -17.73 13.13
C ASP A 400 -34.97 -17.05 11.80
N ASP A 401 -35.62 -15.93 11.49
CA ASP A 401 -35.32 -15.08 10.34
C ASP A 401 -34.85 -13.70 10.85
N ASP A 402 -33.68 -13.27 10.39
CA ASP A 402 -33.03 -12.05 10.84
C ASP A 402 -33.83 -10.79 10.45
N ILE A 403 -34.54 -10.82 9.32
CA ILE A 403 -35.40 -9.71 8.89
C ILE A 403 -36.58 -9.54 9.86
N GLU A 404 -37.21 -10.65 10.25
CA GLU A 404 -38.35 -10.64 11.17
C GLU A 404 -37.94 -10.20 12.58
N LYS A 405 -36.75 -10.61 13.04
CA LYS A 405 -36.15 -10.14 14.31
C LYS A 405 -35.93 -8.63 14.29
N LEU A 406 -35.30 -8.09 13.24
CA LEU A 406 -35.04 -6.65 13.10
C LEU A 406 -36.35 -5.84 13.05
N ALA A 407 -37.32 -6.29 12.26
CA ALA A 407 -38.63 -5.64 12.18
C ALA A 407 -39.37 -5.64 13.55
N THR A 408 -39.25 -6.72 14.32
CA THR A 408 -39.85 -6.84 15.65
C THR A 408 -39.20 -5.89 16.65
N ILE A 409 -37.87 -5.79 16.64
CA ILE A 409 -37.11 -4.85 17.46
C ILE A 409 -37.51 -3.41 17.14
N ALA A 410 -37.58 -3.05 15.86
CA ALA A 410 -37.92 -1.69 15.42
C ALA A 410 -39.34 -1.26 15.83
N ARG A 411 -40.31 -2.19 15.86
CA ARG A 411 -41.73 -1.87 16.14
C ARG A 411 -42.04 -1.65 17.63
N SER A 412 -41.22 -2.16 18.54
CA SER A 412 -41.55 -2.16 19.98
C SER A 412 -40.47 -1.50 20.81
N SER A 413 -40.84 -0.40 21.46
CA SER A 413 -39.95 0.34 22.36
C SER A 413 -39.50 -0.45 23.59
N GLY A 414 -40.16 -1.58 23.89
CA GLY A 414 -39.73 -2.49 24.95
C GLY A 414 -38.32 -3.03 24.70
N TYR A 415 -37.95 -3.27 23.44
CA TYR A 415 -36.68 -3.88 23.05
C TYR A 415 -35.52 -2.87 22.93
N TRP A 416 -35.82 -1.57 22.84
CA TRP A 416 -34.79 -0.56 22.59
C TRP A 416 -33.83 -0.40 23.78
N ALA A 417 -32.58 -0.07 23.49
CA ALA A 417 -31.54 0.19 24.48
C ALA A 417 -31.53 1.68 24.83
N THR A 418 -31.48 2.02 26.12
CA THR A 418 -31.26 3.40 26.56
C THR A 418 -29.76 3.67 26.69
N ARG A 419 -29.36 4.93 26.50
CA ARG A 419 -27.97 5.37 26.66
C ARG A 419 -27.37 4.92 28.01
N GLU A 420 -28.13 5.09 29.09
CA GLU A 420 -27.70 4.75 30.45
C GLU A 420 -27.46 3.25 30.58
N LYS A 421 -28.29 2.42 29.95
CA LYS A 421 -28.14 0.96 30.00
C LYS A 421 -26.93 0.47 29.20
N VAL A 422 -26.69 1.08 28.04
CA VAL A 422 -25.48 0.81 27.23
C VAL A 422 -24.23 1.15 28.04
N PHE A 423 -24.18 2.34 28.65
CA PHE A 423 -23.08 2.78 29.50
C PHE A 423 -22.85 1.85 30.71
N GLU A 424 -23.93 1.38 31.35
CA GLU A 424 -23.82 0.46 32.48
C GLU A 424 -23.23 -0.90 32.05
N ILE A 425 -23.69 -1.46 30.92
CA ILE A 425 -23.28 -2.79 30.47
C ILE A 425 -21.86 -2.78 29.89
N ILE A 426 -21.52 -1.76 29.09
CA ILE A 426 -20.20 -1.68 28.43
C ILE A 426 -19.07 -1.59 29.47
N ASN A 427 -19.29 -0.86 30.57
CA ASN A 427 -18.31 -0.69 31.65
C ASN A 427 -18.30 -1.85 32.66
N LYS A 428 -19.36 -2.68 32.70
CA LYS A 428 -19.43 -3.86 33.60
C LYS A 428 -18.54 -5.02 33.17
N ARG A 429 -18.20 -5.13 31.88
CA ARG A 429 -17.48 -6.30 31.33
C ARG A 429 -15.96 -6.26 31.53
N GLY A 430 -15.43 -5.23 32.19
CA GLY A 430 -13.98 -5.02 32.34
C GLY A 430 -13.34 -4.57 31.02
N GLY A 431 -12.36 -3.66 31.10
CA GLY A 431 -11.70 -3.09 29.93
C GLY A 431 -11.49 -1.58 30.05
N GLU A 432 -11.34 -0.91 28.90
CA GLU A 432 -11.21 0.54 28.82
C GLU A 432 -12.49 1.24 29.28
N TYR A 433 -12.35 2.26 30.13
CA TYR A 433 -13.49 2.96 30.73
C TYR A 433 -14.12 3.92 29.71
N TYR A 434 -15.41 3.74 29.45
CA TYR A 434 -16.20 4.64 28.60
C TYR A 434 -16.92 5.68 29.44
N SER A 435 -16.74 6.96 29.14
CA SER A 435 -17.56 8.03 29.73
C SER A 435 -18.97 8.05 29.13
N LEU A 436 -19.96 8.57 29.86
CA LEU A 436 -21.33 8.67 29.36
C LEU A 436 -21.44 9.57 28.12
N SER A 437 -20.62 10.62 28.04
CA SER A 437 -20.54 11.49 26.85
C SER A 437 -19.92 10.75 25.66
N SER A 438 -18.87 9.95 25.86
CA SER A 438 -18.28 9.12 24.81
C SER A 438 -19.30 8.16 24.22
N VAL A 439 -20.02 7.40 25.07
CA VAL A 439 -21.10 6.49 24.63
C VAL A 439 -22.19 7.26 23.88
N SER A 440 -22.56 8.45 24.35
CA SER A 440 -23.55 9.29 23.67
C SER A 440 -23.09 9.72 22.28
N ASN A 441 -21.82 10.09 22.12
CA ASN A 441 -21.26 10.49 20.83
C ASN A 441 -21.19 9.31 19.87
N ASP A 442 -20.82 8.12 20.34
CA ASP A 442 -20.75 6.92 19.50
C ASP A 442 -22.14 6.43 19.08
N LEU A 443 -23.14 6.49 19.98
CA LEU A 443 -24.54 6.18 19.64
C LEU A 443 -25.09 7.14 18.58
N LEU A 444 -24.74 8.42 18.66
CA LEU A 444 -25.10 9.42 17.65
C LEU A 444 -24.39 9.15 16.33
N ALA A 445 -23.09 8.85 16.35
CA ALA A 445 -22.33 8.53 15.15
C ALA A 445 -22.90 7.28 14.44
N LEU A 446 -23.17 6.21 15.19
CA LEU A 446 -23.78 4.98 14.65
C LEU A 446 -25.20 5.21 14.11
N TYR A 447 -25.94 6.15 14.69
CA TYR A 447 -27.24 6.59 14.19
C TYR A 447 -27.11 7.38 12.88
N GLU A 448 -26.18 8.33 12.81
CA GLU A 448 -25.89 9.10 11.59
C GLU A 448 -25.37 8.22 10.46
N MET A 449 -24.71 7.11 10.81
CA MET A 449 -24.28 6.05 9.91
C MET A 449 -25.43 5.12 9.45
N GLY A 450 -26.64 5.23 10.02
CA GLY A 450 -27.76 4.34 9.69
C GLY A 450 -27.60 2.89 10.17
N ILE A 451 -26.57 2.60 10.97
CA ILE A 451 -26.33 1.27 11.59
C ILE A 451 -27.31 1.06 12.76
N LEU A 452 -27.55 2.14 13.50
CA LEU A 452 -28.59 2.23 14.52
C LEU A 452 -29.68 3.18 14.06
N ASP A 453 -30.89 2.97 14.56
CA ASP A 453 -31.94 3.97 14.53
C ASP A 453 -32.37 4.30 15.96
N ARG A 454 -33.07 5.42 16.13
CA ARG A 454 -33.52 5.89 17.44
C ARG A 454 -34.92 6.47 17.35
N ALA A 455 -35.71 6.16 18.38
CA ALA A 455 -37.03 6.73 18.53
C ALA A 455 -37.31 7.04 20.01
N LYS A 456 -38.30 7.90 20.25
CA LYS A 456 -38.74 8.22 21.62
C LYS A 456 -39.85 7.23 22.03
N PRO A 457 -39.64 6.42 23.09
CA PRO A 457 -40.69 5.58 23.63
C PRO A 457 -41.91 6.40 24.08
N PRO A 458 -43.13 5.84 24.01
CA PRO A 458 -44.28 6.46 24.62
C PRO A 458 -44.01 6.74 26.10
N LYS A 459 -44.21 7.98 26.56
CA LYS A 459 -44.01 8.44 27.95
C LYS A 459 -42.56 8.62 28.42
N SER A 460 -41.56 8.48 27.55
CA SER A 460 -40.16 8.81 27.87
C SER A 460 -39.70 10.08 27.16
N ARG A 461 -38.87 10.89 27.84
CA ARG A 461 -38.17 12.02 27.22
C ARG A 461 -36.86 11.59 26.54
N ALA A 462 -36.33 10.42 26.89
CA ALA A 462 -35.07 9.90 26.38
C ALA A 462 -35.27 9.04 25.14
N PHE A 463 -34.30 9.06 24.23
CA PHE A 463 -34.28 8.19 23.06
C PHE A 463 -33.94 6.75 23.46
N GLY A 464 -34.62 5.79 22.83
CA GLY A 464 -34.20 4.40 22.77
C GLY A 464 -33.55 4.12 21.41
N TYR A 465 -32.47 3.35 21.43
CA TYR A 465 -31.69 2.96 20.27
C TYR A 465 -31.95 1.50 19.91
N TYR A 466 -32.01 1.19 18.62
CA TYR A 466 -32.12 -0.17 18.12
C TYR A 466 -31.27 -0.40 16.87
N ILE A 467 -30.84 -1.65 16.69
CA ILE A 467 -30.06 -2.07 15.53
C ILE A 467 -30.91 -2.09 14.25
N MET A 468 -30.30 -1.68 13.13
CA MET A 468 -30.89 -1.76 11.78
C MET A 468 -30.36 -2.94 10.97
N GLY A 469 -29.28 -3.58 11.43
CA GLY A 469 -28.69 -4.77 10.83
C GLY A 469 -28.19 -5.74 11.90
N MET A 470 -28.12 -7.03 11.56
CA MET A 470 -27.66 -8.05 12.50
C MET A 470 -26.14 -8.06 12.66
N ASN A 471 -25.40 -7.76 11.60
CA ASN A 471 -23.94 -7.76 11.60
C ASN A 471 -23.44 -6.39 11.15
N LEU A 472 -22.26 -6.01 11.62
CA LEU A 472 -21.51 -4.91 11.02
C LEU A 472 -20.89 -5.41 9.72
N ASP A 473 -20.65 -4.52 8.77
CA ASP A 473 -19.93 -4.87 7.54
C ASP A 473 -18.59 -5.49 7.91
N ASP A 474 -18.36 -6.71 7.43
CA ASP A 474 -17.10 -7.40 7.59
C ASP A 474 -16.10 -6.98 6.51
N ALA A 475 -14.82 -7.17 6.80
CA ALA A 475 -13.80 -7.12 5.77
C ALA A 475 -14.07 -8.19 4.69
N ILE A 476 -13.77 -7.85 3.45
CA ILE A 476 -13.76 -8.79 2.33
C ILE A 476 -12.73 -9.87 2.64
N ARG A 477 -13.16 -11.12 2.62
CA ARG A 477 -12.26 -12.27 2.74
C ARG A 477 -11.63 -12.53 1.38
N LEU A 478 -10.40 -12.09 1.21
CA LEU A 478 -9.61 -12.39 0.03
C LEU A 478 -9.12 -13.85 0.05
N PRO A 479 -9.03 -14.53 -1.12
CA PRO A 479 -8.53 -15.90 -1.22
C PRO A 479 -7.16 -16.09 -0.56
N GLU A 480 -6.90 -17.28 -0.04
CA GLU A 480 -5.55 -17.62 0.43
C GLU A 480 -4.56 -17.66 -0.76
N PRO A 481 -3.28 -17.30 -0.58
CA PRO A 481 -2.27 -17.41 -1.65
C PRO A 481 -2.14 -18.82 -2.24
N ALA A 482 -2.44 -19.85 -1.46
CA ALA A 482 -2.44 -21.24 -1.90
C ALA A 482 -3.63 -21.57 -2.84
N GLU A 483 -4.68 -20.73 -2.84
CA GLU A 483 -5.89 -20.92 -3.65
C GLU A 483 -5.82 -20.20 -5.01
N ILE A 484 -4.84 -19.30 -5.20
CA ILE A 484 -4.70 -18.56 -6.46
C ILE A 484 -3.86 -19.34 -7.47
N GLN A 485 -4.32 -19.36 -8.73
CA GLN A 485 -3.56 -20.00 -9.80
C GLN A 485 -2.46 -19.05 -10.29
N ASP A 486 -1.21 -19.36 -9.93
CA ASP A 486 -0.03 -18.63 -10.39
C ASP A 486 0.73 -19.43 -11.46
N PRO A 487 0.80 -18.95 -12.71
CA PRO A 487 1.49 -19.64 -13.80
C PRO A 487 3.00 -19.76 -13.56
N THR A 488 3.59 -18.89 -12.72
CA THR A 488 5.03 -18.86 -12.42
C THR A 488 5.44 -20.06 -11.56
N TYR A 489 4.61 -20.43 -10.59
CA TYR A 489 4.96 -21.45 -9.61
C TYR A 489 4.15 -22.75 -9.73
N GLN A 490 3.12 -22.81 -10.60
CA GLN A 490 2.40 -24.05 -10.95
C GLN A 490 2.01 -24.88 -9.70
N ASP A 491 1.31 -24.25 -8.76
CA ASP A 491 0.84 -24.85 -7.50
C ASP A 491 1.93 -25.30 -6.51
N ARG A 492 3.21 -24.97 -6.73
CA ARG A 492 4.30 -25.29 -5.79
C ARG A 492 4.19 -24.44 -4.53
N GLU A 493 4.37 -25.08 -3.37
CA GLU A 493 4.49 -24.40 -2.07
C GLU A 493 5.78 -23.55 -2.02
N ILE A 494 5.66 -22.29 -1.59
CA ILE A 494 6.80 -21.35 -1.47
C ILE A 494 6.92 -20.91 -0.02
N SER A 495 8.15 -20.85 0.49
CA SER A 495 8.42 -20.27 1.81
C SER A 495 8.72 -18.78 1.66
N VAL A 496 8.00 -17.93 2.39
CA VAL A 496 8.16 -16.47 2.38
C VAL A 496 8.28 -15.94 3.81
N VAL A 497 9.18 -14.99 4.04
CA VAL A 497 9.29 -14.31 5.34
C VAL A 497 8.19 -13.25 5.42
N ASN A 498 7.32 -13.37 6.41
CA ASN A 498 6.36 -12.32 6.76
C ASN A 498 7.13 -11.08 7.25
N PRO A 499 7.03 -9.93 6.55
CA PRO A 499 7.80 -8.74 6.93
C PRO A 499 7.44 -8.17 8.30
N ILE A 500 6.20 -8.39 8.77
CA ILE A 500 5.66 -7.83 10.02
C ILE A 500 6.09 -8.68 11.22
N THR A 501 5.85 -10.00 11.12
CA THR A 501 6.09 -10.95 12.22
C THR A 501 7.51 -11.51 12.22
N GLY A 502 8.16 -11.54 11.05
CA GLY A 502 9.45 -12.17 10.82
C GLY A 502 9.42 -13.70 10.74
N GLN A 503 8.23 -14.30 10.81
CA GLN A 503 8.06 -15.74 10.68
C GLN A 503 8.14 -16.16 9.21
N VAL A 504 8.65 -17.37 8.97
CA VAL A 504 8.60 -18.00 7.65
C VAL A 504 7.24 -18.68 7.51
N GLU A 505 6.49 -18.27 6.50
CA GLU A 505 5.17 -18.79 6.16
C GLU A 505 5.23 -19.54 4.84
N LYS A 506 4.36 -20.54 4.69
CA LYS A 506 4.25 -21.33 3.48
C LYS A 506 2.99 -20.93 2.71
N ILE A 507 3.15 -20.66 1.43
CA ILE A 507 2.12 -20.10 0.54
C ILE A 507 2.02 -20.81 -0.80
#